data_AF-A0A4V1S7T1-F1
#
_entry.id   AF-A0A4V1S7T1-F1
#
_cell.length_a   1.000
_cell.length_b   1.000
_cell.length_c   1.000
_cell.angle_alpha   90.00
_cell.angle_beta   90.00
_cell.angle_gamma   90.00
#
_symmetry.space_group_name_H-M   'P 1'
#
loop_
_entity.id
_entity.type
_entity.pdbx_description
1 polymer ?
#
loop_
_entity_poly.entity_id
_entity_poly.type
_entity_poly.pdbx_seq_one_letter_code
_entity_poly.pdbx_strand_id
1 'polypeptide(L)'
;MPARIMPLRYAYEAMIVSQATRNPFEVERVRLQRSIDRNIGNAADGGPGVERLELLKEGLRRLMAAGATTPNEAGELVTRIMEATREGKKGEVETMKIWPDDEDQARPAAEFFVNERIDLMVREAETFRNDYRNKEARNIFLALKKPLPFSHRKQEAAPEGPLSGVTAQAEIDRINDSFQLETQRYSGAVLILLVIGCGIASSAILYVQNRKVT
;
A
#
# COMPACT_ATOMS: atom_id res chain seq x y z
N MET A 1 4.64 -31.16 -0.48
CA MET A 1 5.90 -30.41 -0.67
C MET A 1 5.83 -29.16 0.20
N PRO A 2 6.82 -28.84 1.06
CA PRO A 2 6.77 -27.59 1.82
C PRO A 2 6.95 -26.42 0.83
N ALA A 3 5.83 -25.87 0.36
CA ALA A 3 5.72 -24.79 -0.64
C ALA A 3 6.16 -23.41 -0.08
N ARG A 4 7.17 -23.39 0.79
CA ARG A 4 7.62 -22.20 1.51
C ARG A 4 8.65 -21.40 0.69
N ILE A 5 9.36 -22.02 -0.25
CA ILE A 5 10.35 -21.34 -1.12
C ILE A 5 10.06 -21.72 -2.57
N MET A 6 9.14 -20.99 -3.21
CA MET A 6 8.86 -21.11 -4.64
C MET A 6 9.09 -19.75 -5.30
N PRO A 7 10.20 -19.53 -6.03
CA PRO A 7 10.52 -18.22 -6.60
C PRO A 7 9.39 -17.65 -7.47
N LEU A 8 8.74 -18.50 -8.28
CA LEU A 8 7.62 -18.07 -9.13
C LEU A 8 6.44 -17.51 -8.33
N ARG A 9 6.16 -18.07 -7.14
CA ARG A 9 5.13 -17.56 -6.24
C ARG A 9 5.43 -16.13 -5.77
N TYR A 10 6.68 -15.86 -5.37
CA TYR A 10 7.09 -14.53 -4.91
C TYR A 10 7.05 -13.49 -6.03
N ALA A 11 7.46 -13.88 -7.24
CA ALA A 11 7.38 -13.03 -8.42
C ALA A 11 5.92 -12.69 -8.77
N TYR A 12 5.04 -13.70 -8.82
CA TYR A 12 3.61 -13.49 -9.06
C TYR A 12 2.98 -12.57 -8.02
N GLU A 13 3.25 -12.81 -6.75
CA GLU A 13 2.70 -12.00 -5.67
C GLU A 13 3.18 -10.54 -5.72
N ALA A 14 4.47 -10.32 -5.98
CA ALA A 14 5.00 -8.97 -6.15
C ALA A 14 4.35 -8.25 -7.33
N MET A 15 4.12 -8.97 -8.44
CA MET A 15 3.48 -8.44 -9.64
C MET A 15 2.02 -8.02 -9.37
N ILE A 16 1.21 -8.92 -8.80
CA ILE A 16 -0.20 -8.66 -8.50
C ILE A 16 -0.35 -7.49 -7.52
N VAL A 17 0.41 -7.50 -6.42
CA VAL A 17 0.40 -6.40 -5.44
C VAL A 17 0.86 -5.09 -6.09
N SER A 18 1.84 -5.13 -6.99
CA SER A 18 2.29 -3.93 -7.71
C SER A 18 1.20 -3.32 -8.58
N GLN A 19 0.45 -4.15 -9.31
CA GLN A 19 -0.63 -3.64 -10.16
C GLN A 19 -1.72 -2.97 -9.32
N ALA A 20 -2.10 -3.58 -8.20
CA ALA A 20 -3.10 -3.01 -7.30
C ALA A 20 -2.65 -1.71 -6.62
N THR A 21 -1.35 -1.50 -6.37
CA THR A 21 -0.88 -0.44 -5.46
C THR A 21 -0.03 0.65 -6.10
N ARG A 22 0.54 0.41 -7.29
CA ARG A 22 1.45 1.35 -7.98
C ARG A 22 0.86 1.95 -9.25
N ASN A 23 -0.45 1.88 -9.39
CA ASN A 23 -1.14 2.56 -10.46
C ASN A 23 -1.21 4.09 -10.19
N PRO A 24 -1.44 4.93 -11.22
CA PRO A 24 -1.45 6.39 -11.06
C PRO A 24 -2.39 6.90 -9.97
N PHE A 25 -3.59 6.31 -9.87
CA PHE A 25 -4.58 6.69 -8.86
C PHE A 25 -4.09 6.39 -7.44
N GLU A 26 -3.61 5.17 -7.18
CA GLU A 26 -3.14 4.75 -5.86
C GLU A 26 -1.90 5.48 -5.40
N VAL A 27 -0.99 5.81 -6.32
CA VAL A 27 0.20 6.61 -6.01
C VAL A 27 -0.21 7.97 -5.43
N GLU A 28 -1.18 8.64 -6.04
CA GLU A 28 -1.66 9.94 -5.58
C GLU A 28 -2.49 9.83 -4.30
N ARG A 29 -3.36 8.81 -4.20
CA ARG A 29 -4.13 8.53 -2.97
C ARG A 29 -3.21 8.35 -1.77
N VAL A 30 -2.17 7.52 -1.89
CA VAL A 30 -1.20 7.27 -0.82
C VAL A 30 -0.41 8.53 -0.47
N ARG A 31 -0.07 9.37 -1.46
CA ARG A 31 0.61 10.65 -1.21
C ARG A 31 -0.26 11.63 -0.42
N LEU A 32 -1.56 11.71 -0.74
CA LEU A 32 -2.51 12.51 0.04
C LEU A 32 -2.62 11.98 1.46
N GLN A 33 -2.83 10.67 1.63
CA GLN A 33 -2.94 10.06 2.95
C GLN A 33 -1.69 10.35 3.81
N ARG A 34 -0.48 10.13 3.28
CA ARG A 34 0.77 10.46 4.00
C ARG A 34 0.91 11.95 4.32
N SER A 35 0.33 12.82 3.49
CA SER A 35 0.34 14.26 3.75
C SER A 35 -0.68 14.63 4.83
N ILE A 36 -1.84 13.98 4.85
CA ILE A 36 -2.82 14.08 5.94
C ILE A 36 -2.16 13.63 7.25
N ASP A 37 -1.59 12.42 7.29
CA ASP A 37 -1.00 11.84 8.51
C ASP A 37 0.09 12.73 9.11
N ARG A 38 0.92 13.37 8.26
CA ARG A 38 1.93 14.35 8.70
C ARG A 38 1.34 15.64 9.25
N ASN A 39 0.21 16.09 8.71
CA ASN A 39 -0.44 17.34 9.12
C ASN A 39 -1.41 17.16 10.30
N ILE A 40 -1.84 15.93 10.62
CA ILE A 40 -2.65 15.65 11.82
C ILE A 40 -1.94 16.15 13.07
N GLY A 41 -0.64 15.88 13.22
CA GLY A 41 0.14 16.35 14.37
C GLY A 41 0.22 17.87 14.46
N ASN A 42 0.34 18.56 13.33
CA ASN A 42 0.42 20.03 13.27
C ASN A 42 -0.94 20.71 13.51
N ALA A 43 -2.05 19.99 13.34
CA ALA A 43 -3.41 20.49 13.50
C ALA A 43 -3.99 20.18 14.89
N ALA A 44 -3.32 19.35 15.71
CA ALA A 44 -3.81 18.89 17.01
C ALA A 44 -4.11 20.02 18.00
N ASP A 45 -3.43 21.17 17.88
CA ASP A 45 -3.58 22.32 18.77
C ASP A 45 -4.34 23.51 18.13
N GLY A 46 -5.10 23.28 17.05
CA GLY A 46 -5.83 24.37 16.38
C GLY A 46 -4.94 25.37 15.63
N GLY A 47 -3.68 25.00 15.39
CA GLY A 47 -2.70 25.84 14.70
C GLY A 47 -2.98 26.05 13.21
N PRO A 48 -2.12 26.81 12.50
CA PRO A 48 -2.27 27.13 11.08
C PRO A 48 -2.29 25.90 10.13
N GLY A 49 -2.03 24.70 10.64
CA GLY A 49 -2.13 23.44 9.90
C GLY A 49 -3.56 22.91 9.69
N VAL A 50 -4.57 23.45 10.40
CA VAL A 50 -5.96 22.96 10.32
C VAL A 50 -6.55 23.18 8.93
N GLU A 51 -6.42 24.39 8.35
CA GLU A 51 -6.95 24.67 7.01
C GLU A 51 -6.30 23.78 5.94
N ARG A 52 -4.99 23.56 6.06
CA ARG A 52 -4.26 22.66 5.17
C ARG A 52 -4.72 21.21 5.32
N LEU A 53 -4.96 20.75 6.55
CA LEU A 53 -5.46 19.41 6.82
C LEU A 53 -6.86 19.21 6.22
N GLU A 54 -7.76 20.17 6.40
CA GLU A 54 -9.11 20.11 5.83
C GLU A 54 -9.08 20.11 4.30
N LEU A 55 -8.23 20.92 3.68
CA LEU A 55 -8.04 20.88 2.23
C LEU A 55 -7.52 19.52 1.75
N LEU A 56 -6.57 18.92 2.45
CA LEU A 56 -6.03 17.61 2.10
C LEU A 56 -7.09 16.50 2.23
N LYS A 57 -7.91 16.54 3.27
CA LYS A 57 -9.05 15.62 3.44
C LYS A 57 -10.08 15.80 2.32
N GLU A 58 -10.39 17.04 1.96
CA GLU A 58 -11.32 17.35 0.88
C GLU A 58 -10.79 16.86 -0.47
N GLY A 59 -9.51 17.11 -0.77
CA GLY A 59 -8.85 16.59 -1.97
C GLY A 59 -8.90 15.05 -2.04
N LEU A 60 -8.67 14.37 -0.92
CA LEU A 60 -8.77 12.90 -0.85
C LEU A 60 -10.22 12.43 -1.08
N ARG A 61 -11.21 13.11 -0.46
CA ARG A 61 -12.63 12.81 -0.67
C ARG A 61 -13.01 12.92 -2.14
N ARG A 62 -12.56 13.98 -2.81
CA ARG A 62 -12.83 14.21 -4.23
C ARG A 62 -12.12 13.23 -5.14
N LEU A 63 -10.88 12.88 -4.83
CA LEU A 63 -10.16 11.83 -5.54
C LEU A 63 -10.92 10.49 -5.47
N MET A 64 -11.41 10.11 -4.29
CA MET A 64 -12.16 8.87 -4.10
C MET A 64 -13.55 8.87 -4.76
N ALA A 65 -14.15 10.05 -4.90
CA ALA A 65 -15.44 10.23 -5.57
C ALA A 65 -15.32 10.53 -7.08
N ALA A 66 -14.09 10.60 -7.61
CA ALA A 66 -13.87 10.93 -9.01
C ALA A 66 -14.38 9.82 -9.93
N GLY A 67 -15.12 10.21 -10.96
CA GLY A 67 -15.58 9.35 -12.05
C GLY A 67 -15.09 9.86 -13.40
N ALA A 68 -15.07 8.97 -14.38
CA ALA A 68 -14.72 9.29 -15.75
C ALA A 68 -15.42 8.33 -16.72
N THR A 69 -15.49 8.71 -17.98
CA THR A 69 -15.96 7.85 -19.09
C THR A 69 -14.80 7.21 -19.82
N THR A 70 -13.63 7.85 -19.81
CA THR A 70 -12.43 7.38 -20.50
C THR A 70 -11.19 7.36 -19.60
N PRO A 71 -10.18 6.50 -19.90
CA PRO A 71 -8.93 6.47 -19.15
C PRO A 71 -8.17 7.80 -19.15
N ASN A 72 -8.21 8.53 -20.26
CA ASN A 72 -7.53 9.82 -20.39
C ASN A 72 -8.18 10.87 -19.49
N GLU A 73 -9.52 10.96 -19.52
CA GLU A 73 -10.29 11.84 -18.65
C GLU A 73 -10.04 11.51 -17.16
N ALA A 74 -10.00 10.22 -16.80
CA ALA A 74 -9.66 9.79 -15.45
C ALA A 74 -8.27 10.29 -15.03
N GLY A 75 -7.28 10.18 -15.91
CA GLY A 75 -5.91 10.61 -15.65
C GLY A 75 -5.79 12.12 -15.48
N GLU A 76 -6.45 12.88 -16.35
CA GLU A 76 -6.51 14.34 -16.27
C GLU A 76 -7.21 14.81 -14.98
N LEU A 77 -8.34 14.20 -14.63
CA LEU A 77 -9.09 14.54 -13.44
C LEU A 77 -8.30 14.27 -12.16
N VAL A 78 -7.68 13.09 -12.05
CA VAL A 78 -6.79 12.74 -10.92
C VAL A 78 -5.67 13.76 -10.78
N THR A 79 -4.98 14.07 -11.89
CA THR A 79 -3.87 15.02 -11.90
C THR A 79 -4.32 16.41 -11.44
N ARG A 80 -5.46 16.88 -11.96
CA ARG A 80 -6.02 18.18 -11.61
C ARG A 80 -6.42 18.29 -10.14
N ILE A 81 -7.10 17.27 -9.60
CA ILE A 81 -7.46 17.22 -8.17
C ILE A 81 -6.19 17.36 -7.33
N MET A 82 -5.14 16.63 -7.71
CA MET A 82 -3.88 16.60 -6.99
C MET A 82 -3.11 17.91 -7.04
N GLU A 83 -3.05 18.53 -8.21
CA GLU A 83 -2.41 19.84 -8.40
C GLU A 83 -3.12 20.91 -7.58
N ALA A 84 -4.45 21.02 -7.70
CA ALA A 84 -5.24 21.99 -6.94
C ALA A 84 -5.11 21.80 -5.42
N THR A 85 -5.12 20.54 -4.96
CA THR A 85 -4.95 20.20 -3.54
C THR A 85 -3.53 20.54 -3.05
N ARG A 86 -2.50 20.27 -3.86
CA ARG A 86 -1.11 20.52 -3.49
C ARG A 86 -0.79 22.02 -3.43
N GLU A 87 -1.30 22.77 -4.39
CA GLU A 87 -1.12 24.23 -4.53
C GLU A 87 -1.91 25.04 -3.49
N GLY A 88 -2.85 24.42 -2.77
CA GLY A 88 -3.62 25.14 -1.77
C GLY A 88 -4.87 25.82 -2.32
N LYS A 89 -5.30 25.50 -3.55
CA LYS A 89 -6.41 26.16 -4.23
C LYS A 89 -7.76 25.63 -3.75
N LYS A 90 -8.15 26.00 -2.53
CA LYS A 90 -9.40 25.54 -1.89
C LYS A 90 -10.63 25.72 -2.78
N GLY A 91 -10.80 26.91 -3.37
CA GLY A 91 -11.95 27.19 -4.23
C GLY A 91 -12.02 26.30 -5.48
N GLU A 92 -10.87 25.98 -6.09
CA GLU A 92 -10.83 25.07 -7.24
C GLU A 92 -11.14 23.64 -6.82
N VAL A 93 -10.52 23.16 -5.73
CA VAL A 93 -10.80 21.83 -5.19
C VAL A 93 -12.29 21.69 -4.90
N GLU A 94 -12.92 22.66 -4.22
CA GLU A 94 -14.33 22.62 -3.81
C GLU A 94 -15.36 22.79 -4.94
N THR A 95 -14.98 23.40 -6.06
CA THR A 95 -15.93 23.66 -7.17
C THR A 95 -15.73 22.75 -8.37
N MET A 96 -14.63 22.00 -8.42
CA MET A 96 -14.38 21.14 -9.56
C MET A 96 -15.46 20.07 -9.73
N LYS A 97 -15.82 19.82 -10.99
CA LYS A 97 -16.68 18.71 -11.36
C LYS A 97 -15.88 17.41 -11.25
N ILE A 98 -16.35 16.50 -10.41
CA ILE A 98 -15.70 15.23 -10.10
C ILE A 98 -16.38 14.02 -10.75
N TRP A 99 -17.59 14.18 -11.26
CA TRP A 99 -18.35 13.10 -11.91
C TRP A 99 -18.87 13.60 -13.27
N PRO A 100 -18.81 12.79 -14.34
CA PRO A 100 -19.36 13.14 -15.66
C PRO A 100 -20.88 13.35 -15.61
N ASP A 101 -21.44 14.09 -16.58
CA ASP A 101 -22.92 14.24 -16.66
C ASP A 101 -23.58 13.01 -17.30
N ASP A 102 -22.82 12.26 -18.11
CA ASP A 102 -23.26 11.02 -18.73
C ASP A 102 -23.11 9.86 -17.74
N GLU A 103 -24.12 9.68 -16.90
CA GLU A 103 -24.12 8.67 -15.83
C GLU A 103 -24.07 7.23 -16.36
N ASP A 104 -24.57 6.97 -17.58
CA ASP A 104 -24.71 5.61 -18.12
C ASP A 104 -23.36 4.96 -18.45
N GLN A 105 -22.35 5.77 -18.79
CA GLN A 105 -20.99 5.31 -19.09
C GLN A 105 -19.96 5.70 -18.02
N ALA A 106 -20.37 6.47 -17.02
CA ALA A 106 -19.49 6.92 -15.96
C ALA A 106 -19.09 5.75 -15.06
N ARG A 107 -17.78 5.61 -14.84
CA ARG A 107 -17.21 4.64 -13.90
C ARG A 107 -16.25 5.35 -12.96
N PRO A 108 -16.04 4.83 -11.73
CA PRO A 108 -15.03 5.35 -10.83
C PRO A 108 -13.65 5.44 -11.50
N ALA A 109 -12.95 6.56 -11.30
CA ALA A 109 -11.67 6.83 -11.95
C ALA A 109 -10.63 5.73 -11.67
N ALA A 110 -10.66 5.13 -10.46
CA ALA A 110 -9.78 4.04 -10.07
C ALA A 110 -9.87 2.80 -10.99
N GLU A 111 -11.05 2.50 -11.54
CA GLU A 111 -11.30 1.31 -12.36
C GLU A 111 -10.59 1.37 -13.72
N PHE A 112 -10.23 2.57 -14.20
CA PHE A 112 -9.46 2.72 -15.43
C PHE A 112 -7.97 2.38 -15.26
N PHE A 113 -7.48 2.35 -14.02
CA PHE A 113 -6.06 2.14 -13.72
C PHE A 113 -5.74 0.75 -13.17
N VAL A 114 -6.75 0.03 -12.70
CA VAL A 114 -6.59 -1.31 -12.12
C VAL A 114 -7.74 -2.21 -12.55
N ASN A 115 -7.39 -3.47 -12.83
CA ASN A 115 -8.40 -4.51 -12.97
C ASN A 115 -9.09 -4.75 -11.62
N GLU A 116 -10.40 -4.55 -11.56
CA GLU A 116 -11.21 -4.70 -10.35
C GLU A 116 -10.97 -6.04 -9.64
N ARG A 117 -10.79 -7.15 -10.38
CA ARG A 117 -10.54 -8.46 -9.77
C ARG A 117 -9.20 -8.49 -9.01
N ILE A 118 -8.18 -7.81 -9.53
CA ILE A 118 -6.87 -7.71 -8.90
C ILE A 118 -6.96 -6.88 -7.61
N ASP A 119 -7.67 -5.75 -7.67
CA ASP A 119 -7.92 -4.91 -6.52
C ASP A 119 -8.69 -5.66 -5.42
N LEU A 120 -9.77 -6.36 -5.78
CA LEU A 120 -10.56 -7.17 -4.86
C LEU A 120 -9.74 -8.27 -4.19
N MET A 121 -8.91 -9.00 -4.93
CA MET A 121 -8.04 -10.04 -4.36
C MET A 121 -7.07 -9.46 -3.32
N VAL A 122 -6.46 -8.30 -3.60
CA VAL A 122 -5.52 -7.65 -2.67
C VAL A 122 -6.26 -7.10 -1.45
N ARG A 123 -7.44 -6.49 -1.63
CA ARG A 123 -8.27 -5.98 -0.52
C ARG A 123 -8.81 -7.09 0.38
N GLU A 124 -9.19 -8.22 -0.20
CA GLU A 124 -9.61 -9.41 0.55
C GLU A 124 -8.44 -9.95 1.39
N ALA A 125 -7.25 -10.07 0.79
CA ALA A 125 -6.03 -10.47 1.49
C ALA A 125 -5.70 -9.51 2.66
N GLU A 126 -5.88 -8.21 2.46
CA GLU A 126 -5.72 -7.19 3.50
C GLU A 126 -6.76 -7.32 4.61
N THR A 127 -8.00 -7.66 4.29
CA THR A 127 -9.06 -7.87 5.27
C THR A 127 -8.77 -9.10 6.14
N PHE A 128 -8.32 -10.21 5.55
CA PHE A 128 -7.89 -11.39 6.31
C PHE A 128 -6.70 -11.12 7.24
N ARG A 129 -5.91 -10.09 6.91
CA ARG A 129 -4.78 -9.65 7.73
C ARG A 129 -5.21 -8.78 8.90
N ASN A 130 -6.08 -7.82 8.63
CA ASN A 130 -6.55 -6.84 9.62
C ASN A 130 -7.73 -7.36 10.46
N ASP A 131 -8.14 -8.62 10.26
CA ASP A 131 -9.13 -9.28 11.09
C ASP A 131 -8.67 -9.34 12.56
N TYR A 132 -9.31 -8.52 13.39
CA TYR A 132 -9.06 -8.38 14.82
C TYR A 132 -9.19 -9.69 15.61
N ARG A 133 -9.90 -10.68 15.07
CA ARG A 133 -10.07 -12.01 15.70
C ARG A 133 -8.78 -12.81 15.66
N ASN A 134 -7.90 -12.50 14.72
CA ASN A 134 -6.68 -13.23 14.50
C ASN A 134 -5.52 -12.58 15.29
N LYS A 135 -4.98 -13.31 16.27
CA LYS A 135 -3.94 -12.80 17.20
C LYS A 135 -2.51 -13.01 16.70
N GLU A 136 -2.36 -13.65 15.55
CA GLU A 136 -1.06 -14.02 14.98
C GLU A 136 -0.82 -13.34 13.63
N ALA A 137 0.39 -12.81 13.46
CA ALA A 137 0.85 -12.26 12.20
C ALA A 137 1.03 -13.38 11.16
N ARG A 138 -0.01 -13.65 10.38
CA ARG A 138 -0.01 -14.67 9.33
C ARG A 138 0.67 -14.12 8.07
N ASN A 139 1.45 -14.98 7.40
CA ASN A 139 1.91 -14.69 6.05
C ASN A 139 0.76 -14.95 5.07
N ILE A 140 0.01 -13.89 4.76
CA ILE A 140 -1.12 -13.93 3.83
C ILE A 140 -0.63 -13.61 2.43
N PHE A 141 -1.06 -14.43 1.48
CA PHE A 141 -0.72 -14.26 0.08
C PHE A 141 -1.43 -13.02 -0.49
N LEU A 142 -0.72 -12.22 -1.29
CA LEU A 142 -1.19 -10.96 -1.89
C LEU A 142 -1.43 -9.81 -0.89
N ALA A 143 -1.07 -9.97 0.38
CA ALA A 143 -1.09 -8.86 1.32
C ALA A 143 -0.08 -7.77 0.93
N LEU A 144 -0.33 -6.53 1.32
CA LEU A 144 0.52 -5.36 1.04
C LEU A 144 1.83 -5.39 1.82
N LYS A 145 1.77 -5.85 3.08
CA LYS A 145 2.96 -6.01 3.92
C LYS A 145 2.98 -7.39 4.58
N LYS A 146 4.19 -7.92 4.74
CA LYS A 146 4.48 -9.24 5.31
C LYS A 146 5.27 -9.13 6.60
N PRO A 147 5.01 -10.00 7.57
CA PRO A 147 5.83 -10.07 8.77
C PRO A 147 7.27 -10.45 8.40
N LEU A 148 8.22 -9.91 9.16
CA LEU A 148 9.62 -10.30 9.03
C LEU A 148 9.78 -11.80 9.29
N PRO A 149 10.68 -12.48 8.55
CA PRO A 149 11.02 -13.85 8.86
C PRO A 149 11.59 -13.89 10.28
N PHE A 150 11.09 -14.81 11.11
CA PHE A 150 11.49 -15.01 12.51
C PHE A 150 11.03 -13.93 13.51
N SER A 151 10.24 -12.93 13.11
CA SER A 151 9.55 -12.06 14.08
C SER A 151 8.28 -12.76 14.60
N HIS A 152 8.41 -13.51 15.68
CA HIS A 152 7.28 -14.09 16.39
C HIS A 152 6.80 -13.14 17.48
N ARG A 153 6.08 -12.07 17.09
CA ARG A 153 5.32 -11.29 18.07
C ARG A 153 3.84 -11.54 17.85
N LYS A 154 3.18 -11.95 18.94
CA LYS A 154 1.72 -12.01 19.07
C LYS A 154 1.22 -10.57 18.95
N GLN A 155 0.29 -10.28 18.04
CA GLN A 155 -0.31 -8.94 17.99
C GLN A 155 -0.91 -8.68 19.38
N GLU A 156 -0.35 -7.71 20.11
CA GLU A 156 -0.91 -7.28 21.38
C GLU A 156 -2.27 -6.66 21.05
N ALA A 157 -3.33 -7.22 21.63
CA ALA A 157 -4.65 -6.63 21.53
C ALA A 157 -4.58 -5.18 22.04
N ALA A 158 -5.35 -4.28 21.41
CA ALA A 158 -5.41 -2.88 21.80
C ALA A 158 -5.55 -2.76 23.34
N PRO A 159 -4.77 -1.89 24.01
CA PRO A 159 -4.78 -1.78 25.45
C PRO A 159 -6.18 -1.36 25.91
N GLU A 160 -6.78 -2.18 26.77
CA GLU A 160 -8.01 -1.84 27.49
C GLU A 160 -7.66 -0.82 28.59
N GLY A 161 -7.50 0.45 28.21
CA GLY A 161 -7.17 1.52 29.14
C GLY A 161 -7.52 2.91 28.58
N PRO A 162 -7.79 3.92 29.43
CA PRO A 162 -8.25 5.23 29.01
C PRO A 162 -7.05 6.09 28.57
N LEU A 163 -6.37 5.68 27.51
CA LEU A 163 -5.53 6.58 26.72
C LEU A 163 -6.41 7.07 25.57
N SER A 164 -6.41 8.39 25.33
CA SER A 164 -7.14 9.01 24.21
C SER A 164 -6.98 8.15 22.95
N GLY A 165 -8.04 7.46 22.52
CA GLY A 165 -7.95 6.26 21.67
C GLY A 165 -7.22 6.43 20.33
N VAL A 166 -6.95 7.68 19.92
CA VAL A 166 -6.20 8.02 18.70
C VAL A 166 -4.69 7.85 18.88
N THR A 167 -4.12 8.16 20.05
CA THR A 167 -2.66 8.15 20.26
C THR A 167 -2.12 6.76 20.56
N ALA A 168 -2.81 5.97 21.39
CA ALA A 168 -2.43 4.60 21.71
C ALA A 168 -2.54 3.67 20.49
N GLN A 169 -3.61 3.78 19.70
CA GLN A 169 -3.76 2.99 18.48
C GLN A 169 -2.71 3.36 17.43
N ALA A 170 -2.41 4.65 17.26
CA ALA A 170 -1.37 5.10 16.32
C ALA A 170 0.04 4.63 16.73
N GLU A 171 0.32 4.52 18.03
CA GLU A 171 1.59 4.00 18.53
C GLU A 171 1.70 2.48 18.31
N ILE A 172 0.63 1.74 18.55
CA ILE A 172 0.54 0.29 18.27
C ILE A 172 0.68 0.02 16.78
N ASP A 173 0.03 0.81 15.93
CA ASP A 173 0.13 0.69 14.48
C ASP A 173 1.57 0.98 14.01
N ARG A 174 2.24 2.00 14.56
CA ARG A 174 3.67 2.25 14.27
C ARG A 174 4.57 1.10 14.68
N ILE A 175 4.36 0.54 15.87
CA ILE A 175 5.13 -0.60 16.37
C ILE A 175 4.89 -1.83 15.48
N ASN A 176 3.63 -2.11 15.14
CA ASN A 176 3.27 -3.21 14.24
C ASN A 176 3.85 -3.02 12.84
N ASP A 177 3.89 -1.78 12.33
CA ASP A 177 4.43 -1.49 11.00
C ASP A 177 5.95 -1.65 10.94
N SER A 178 6.66 -1.43 12.06
CA SER A 178 8.12 -1.59 12.14
C SER A 178 8.60 -3.04 11.91
N PHE A 179 7.74 -4.03 12.16
CA PHE A 179 8.04 -5.45 11.95
C PHE A 179 7.47 -6.00 10.63
N GLN A 180 7.00 -5.13 9.74
CA GLN A 180 6.44 -5.51 8.46
C GLN A 180 7.28 -4.97 7.30
N LEU A 181 7.42 -5.79 6.26
CA LEU A 181 8.05 -5.40 4.99
C LEU A 181 6.98 -5.29 3.92
N GLU A 182 7.08 -4.27 3.08
CA GLU A 182 6.33 -4.20 1.83
C GLU A 182 6.55 -5.49 1.03
N THR A 183 5.47 -6.12 0.57
CA THR A 183 5.51 -7.43 -0.09
C THR A 183 6.43 -7.45 -1.31
N GLN A 184 6.53 -6.34 -2.04
CA GLN A 184 7.47 -6.18 -3.15
C GLN A 184 8.93 -6.27 -2.71
N ARG A 185 9.29 -5.56 -1.62
CA ARG A 185 10.66 -5.60 -1.06
C ARG A 185 10.97 -6.97 -0.52
N TYR A 186 10.03 -7.57 0.19
CA TYR A 186 10.16 -8.93 0.72
C TYR A 186 10.39 -9.95 -0.40
N SER A 187 9.49 -10.00 -1.39
CA SER A 187 9.58 -10.94 -2.51
C SER A 187 10.83 -10.69 -3.36
N GLY A 188 11.20 -9.43 -3.60
CA GLY A 188 12.42 -9.06 -4.31
C GLY A 188 13.68 -9.51 -3.57
N ALA A 189 13.76 -9.28 -2.25
CA ALA A 189 14.89 -9.72 -1.42
C ALA A 189 15.03 -11.24 -1.42
N VAL A 190 13.93 -11.98 -1.27
CA VAL A 190 13.94 -13.45 -1.33
C VAL A 190 14.44 -13.96 -2.68
N LEU A 191 13.99 -13.35 -3.79
CA LEU A 191 14.44 -13.72 -5.13
C LEU A 191 15.93 -13.42 -5.34
N ILE A 192 16.41 -12.26 -4.92
CA ILE A 192 17.83 -11.88 -5.00
C ILE A 192 18.69 -12.85 -4.18
N LEU A 193 18.29 -13.16 -2.95
CA LEU A 193 19.00 -14.12 -2.10
C LEU A 193 19.04 -15.52 -2.73
N LEU A 194 17.97 -15.94 -3.38
CA LEU A 194 17.92 -17.22 -4.10
C LEU A 194 18.89 -17.22 -5.28
N VAL A 195 18.89 -16.17 -6.10
CA VAL A 195 19.79 -16.04 -7.27
C VAL A 195 21.26 -16.03 -6.83
N ILE A 196 21.61 -15.22 -5.82
CA ILE A 196 22.97 -15.16 -5.28
C ILE A 196 23.36 -16.51 -4.67
N GLY A 197 22.47 -17.12 -3.88
CA GLY A 197 22.70 -18.43 -3.26
C GLY A 197 22.96 -19.53 -4.29
N CYS A 198 22.19 -19.58 -5.38
CA CYS A 198 22.42 -20.51 -6.48
C CYS A 198 23.76 -20.24 -7.20
N GLY A 199 24.13 -18.97 -7.39
CA GLY A 199 25.41 -18.60 -7.99
C GLY A 199 26.62 -19.02 -7.14
N ILE A 200 26.57 -18.79 -5.82
CA ILE A 200 27.60 -19.22 -4.87
C ILE A 200 27.69 -20.75 -4.83
N ALA A 201 26.55 -21.44 -4.73
CA ALA A 201 26.52 -22.89 -4.69
C ALA A 201 27.11 -23.52 -5.96
N SER A 202 26.73 -23.00 -7.14
CA SER A 202 27.28 -23.47 -8.42
C SER A 202 28.79 -23.25 -8.51
N SER A 203 29.26 -22.07 -8.09
CA SER A 203 30.69 -21.74 -8.06
C SER A 203 31.47 -22.64 -7.10
N ALA A 204 30.91 -22.93 -5.92
CA ALA A 204 31.51 -23.83 -4.94
C ALA A 204 31.59 -25.28 -5.44
N ILE A 205 30.54 -25.76 -6.12
CA ILE A 205 30.51 -27.10 -6.72
C ILE A 205 31.58 -27.22 -7.81
N LEU A 206 31.67 -26.25 -8.72
CA LEU A 206 32.68 -26.23 -9.78
C LEU A 206 34.10 -26.19 -9.21
N TYR A 207 34.33 -25.41 -8.16
CA TYR A 207 35.61 -25.36 -7.47
C TYR A 207 36.03 -26.72 -6.89
N VAL A 208 35.10 -27.43 -6.23
CA VAL A 208 35.36 -28.77 -5.68
C VAL A 208 35.58 -29.81 -6.79
N GLN A 209 34.85 -29.72 -7.90
CA GLN A 209 35.02 -30.63 -9.03
C GLN A 209 36.39 -30.45 -9.70
N ASN A 210 36.82 -29.21 -9.96
CA ASN A 210 38.13 -28.93 -10.54
C ASN A 210 39.28 -29.47 -9.66
N ARG A 211 39.14 -29.38 -8.34
CA ARG A 211 40.17 -29.88 -7.40
C ARG A 211 40.27 -31.40 -7.32
N LYS A 212 39.24 -32.14 -7.75
CA LYS A 212 39.26 -33.62 -7.77
C LYS A 212 39.82 -34.22 -9.06
N VAL A 213 39.92 -33.40 -10.12
CA VAL A 213 40.42 -33.81 -11.45
C VAL A 213 41.93 -33.54 -11.60
N THR A 214 42.54 -32.83 -10.65
CA THR A 214 44.00 -32.63 -10.55
C THR A 214 44.57 -33.55 -9.48
#